data_AF-A0A7V6TV37-F1
#
_entry.id   AF-A0A7V6TV37-F1
#
_cell.length_a   1.000
_cell.length_b   1.000
_cell.length_c   1.000
_cell.angle_alpha   90.00
_cell.angle_beta   90.00
_cell.angle_gamma   90.00
#
_symmetry.space_group_name_H-M   'P 1'
#
loop_
_entity.id
_entity.type
_entity.pdbx_description
1 polymer ?
#
loop_
_entity_poly.entity_id
_entity_poly.type
_entity_poly.pdbx_seq_one_letter_code
_entity_poly.pdbx_strand_id
1 'polypeptide(L)'
;MRNYNEFQKVKEETMRFMRGRYALDEMLGKHYENDCLRFRQGKKTIVAIVLHEDYYDFQIIFGKAEREKFEAQKNEFPQFIVDIYDKALTYPDGKWMLIRVDTMEAFEAVKKMILIKKRPNRKPFPKENALYGKCGHRCDLCIHFTGGTISEEFRKELEERLTRVYDNSDWSMRCSGCSTPGCYTNSCHQLKCAEEKGYADCVSCREYPCSRATVGYAEFGKKSILADDVKWGILPYVANQYGN
;
A
#
# COMPACT_ATOMS: atom_id res chain seq x y z
N MET A 1 -19.46 -18.13 -9.52
CA MET A 1 -18.12 -18.19 -8.93
C MET A 1 -17.61 -16.77 -8.79
N ARG A 2 -17.53 -16.21 -7.58
CA ARG A 2 -16.83 -14.93 -7.38
C ARG A 2 -15.37 -15.15 -7.75
N ASN A 3 -14.82 -14.32 -8.63
CA ASN A 3 -13.42 -14.40 -9.03
C ASN A 3 -12.56 -14.10 -7.80
N TYR A 4 -12.05 -15.13 -7.14
CA TYR A 4 -11.05 -14.99 -6.05
C TYR A 4 -9.86 -14.12 -6.49
N ASN A 5 -9.57 -14.10 -7.79
CA ASN A 5 -8.58 -13.24 -8.44
C ASN A 5 -8.93 -11.73 -8.39
N GLU A 6 -10.20 -11.35 -8.43
CA GLU A 6 -10.57 -9.93 -8.53
C GLU A 6 -10.44 -9.19 -7.20
N PHE A 7 -10.98 -9.75 -6.12
CA PHE A 7 -10.81 -9.14 -4.81
C PHE A 7 -9.34 -9.15 -4.36
N GLN A 8 -8.56 -10.15 -4.76
CA GLN A 8 -7.12 -10.15 -4.54
C GLN A 8 -6.44 -8.94 -5.21
N LYS A 9 -6.82 -8.60 -6.46
CA LYS A 9 -6.36 -7.37 -7.11
C LYS A 9 -6.79 -6.12 -6.37
N VAL A 10 -8.02 -6.07 -5.86
CA VAL A 10 -8.50 -4.96 -5.02
C VAL A 10 -7.62 -4.79 -3.78
N LYS A 11 -7.27 -5.88 -3.08
CA LYS A 11 -6.37 -5.83 -1.92
C LYS A 11 -5.02 -5.21 -2.27
N GLU A 12 -4.37 -5.74 -3.30
CA GLU A 12 -3.05 -5.30 -3.75
C GLU A 12 -3.06 -3.85 -4.24
N GLU A 13 -4.06 -3.46 -5.01
CA GLU A 13 -4.16 -2.11 -5.56
C GLU A 13 -4.61 -1.10 -4.49
N THR A 14 -5.40 -1.52 -3.49
CA THR A 14 -5.70 -0.69 -2.31
C THR A 14 -4.43 -0.37 -1.54
N MET A 15 -3.56 -1.35 -1.32
CA MET A 15 -2.25 -1.16 -0.68
C MET A 15 -1.40 -0.17 -1.47
N ARG A 16 -1.21 -0.44 -2.76
CA ARG A 16 -0.40 0.39 -3.65
C ARG A 16 -0.93 1.83 -3.73
N PHE A 17 -2.23 1.99 -3.87
CA PHE A 17 -2.85 3.31 -3.97
C PHE A 17 -2.75 4.08 -2.65
N MET A 18 -3.20 3.49 -1.54
CA MET A 18 -3.25 4.19 -0.25
C MET A 18 -1.85 4.49 0.27
N ARG A 19 -0.99 3.47 0.35
CA ARG A 19 0.39 3.65 0.85
C ARG A 19 1.25 4.42 -0.13
N GLY A 20 1.10 4.20 -1.44
CA GLY A 20 1.95 4.84 -2.45
C GLY A 20 1.63 6.32 -2.70
N ARG A 21 0.35 6.73 -2.58
CA ARG A 21 -0.06 8.12 -2.88
C ARG A 21 -0.26 9.00 -1.65
N TYR A 22 -0.47 8.39 -0.48
CA TYR A 22 -0.82 9.12 0.73
C TYR A 22 0.16 8.87 1.88
N ALA A 23 0.64 9.95 2.49
CA ALA A 23 1.36 9.94 3.75
C ALA A 23 0.33 10.09 4.88
N LEU A 24 -0.18 8.95 5.35
CA LEU A 24 -1.21 8.82 6.38
C LEU A 24 -0.84 7.70 7.34
N ASP A 25 -1.21 7.87 8.61
CA ASP A 25 -1.10 6.82 9.62
C ASP A 25 -2.21 5.80 9.40
N GLU A 26 -1.88 4.52 9.54
CA GLU A 26 -2.80 3.40 9.54
C GLU A 26 -3.14 3.06 10.99
N MET A 27 -4.38 3.32 11.40
CA MET A 27 -4.83 3.05 12.77
C MET A 27 -5.81 1.90 12.77
N LEU A 28 -5.39 0.77 13.33
CA LEU A 28 -6.25 -0.38 13.54
C LEU A 28 -7.27 -0.09 14.64
N GLY A 29 -8.50 -0.50 14.39
CA GLY A 29 -9.54 -0.59 15.40
C GLY A 29 -10.67 -1.48 14.90
N LYS A 30 -11.88 -1.24 15.42
CA LYS A 30 -13.07 -2.01 15.05
C LYS A 30 -14.13 -1.15 14.38
N HIS A 31 -14.92 -1.77 13.52
CA HIS A 31 -16.24 -1.32 13.10
C HIS A 31 -17.23 -2.43 13.43
N TYR A 32 -18.00 -2.24 14.50
CA TYR A 32 -18.70 -3.33 15.19
C TYR A 32 -17.74 -4.49 15.54
N GLU A 33 -18.00 -5.71 15.10
CA GLU A 33 -17.15 -6.87 15.30
C GLU A 33 -15.93 -6.94 14.35
N ASN A 34 -16.02 -6.27 13.19
CA ASN A 34 -15.03 -6.40 12.12
C ASN A 34 -13.82 -5.49 12.33
N ASP A 35 -12.64 -5.95 11.90
CA ASP A 35 -11.44 -5.13 11.88
C ASP A 35 -11.58 -3.96 10.90
N CYS A 36 -11.13 -2.80 11.32
CA CYS A 36 -11.26 -1.56 10.57
C CYS A 36 -9.95 -0.78 10.62
N LEU A 37 -9.37 -0.53 9.44
CA LEU A 37 -8.16 0.25 9.29
C LEU A 37 -8.50 1.69 8.90
N ARG A 38 -8.16 2.65 9.76
CA ARG A 38 -8.41 4.08 9.52
C ARG A 38 -7.14 4.75 9.01
N PHE A 39 -7.19 5.33 7.82
CA PHE A 39 -6.12 6.16 7.28
C PHE A 39 -6.29 7.60 7.76
N ARG A 40 -5.33 8.10 8.54
CA ARG A 40 -5.47 9.38 9.26
C ARG A 40 -4.34 10.34 8.94
N GLN A 41 -4.67 11.63 8.99
CA GLN A 41 -3.70 12.72 9.06
C GLN A 41 -3.91 13.44 10.40
N GLY A 42 -3.04 13.17 11.36
CA GLY A 42 -3.24 13.60 12.74
C GLY A 42 -4.58 13.08 13.27
N LYS A 43 -5.48 13.98 13.69
CA LYS A 43 -6.79 13.57 14.23
C LYS A 43 -7.82 13.23 13.14
N LYS A 44 -7.66 13.70 11.90
CA LYS A 44 -8.65 13.55 10.82
C LYS A 44 -8.52 12.20 10.11
N THR A 45 -9.60 11.43 10.09
CA THR A 45 -9.72 10.24 9.23
C THR A 45 -10.04 10.68 7.80
N ILE A 46 -9.26 10.18 6.83
CA ILE A 46 -9.49 10.41 5.40
C ILE A 46 -10.43 9.34 4.85
N VAL A 47 -10.13 8.08 5.16
CA VAL A 47 -10.94 6.92 4.79
C VAL A 47 -10.75 5.85 5.86
N ALA A 48 -11.81 5.11 6.15
CA ALA A 48 -11.75 3.90 6.96
C ALA A 48 -12.11 2.71 6.09
N ILE A 49 -11.37 1.61 6.22
CA ILE A 49 -11.59 0.39 5.45
C ILE A 49 -11.95 -0.71 6.44
N VAL A 50 -13.19 -1.19 6.38
CA VAL A 50 -13.63 -2.37 7.13
C VAL A 50 -13.22 -3.61 6.35
N LEU A 51 -12.59 -4.54 7.05
CA LEU A 51 -11.98 -5.72 6.47
C LEU A 51 -12.93 -6.90 6.59
N HIS A 52 -13.36 -7.42 5.43
CA HIS A 52 -14.10 -8.68 5.33
C HIS A 52 -13.27 -9.70 4.54
N GLU A 53 -13.68 -10.96 4.59
CA GLU A 53 -12.94 -12.05 3.95
C GLU A 53 -12.89 -11.91 2.42
N ASP A 54 -13.99 -11.47 1.81
CA ASP A 54 -14.20 -11.43 0.35
C ASP A 54 -14.53 -10.04 -0.22
N TYR A 55 -14.57 -8.99 0.61
CA TYR A 55 -14.71 -7.59 0.19
C TYR A 55 -14.15 -6.62 1.23
N TYR A 56 -14.06 -5.34 0.87
CA TYR A 56 -13.81 -4.24 1.80
C TYR A 56 -14.96 -3.24 1.78
N ASP A 57 -15.34 -2.71 2.94
CA ASP A 57 -16.22 -1.55 2.99
C ASP A 57 -15.40 -0.29 3.23
N PHE A 58 -15.43 0.62 2.27
CA PHE A 58 -14.79 1.93 2.36
C PHE A 58 -15.78 2.93 2.93
N GLN A 59 -15.48 3.43 4.13
CA GLN A 59 -16.22 4.53 4.74
C GLN A 59 -15.53 5.87 4.41
N ILE A 60 -16.28 6.75 3.74
CA ILE A 60 -15.85 8.09 3.38
C ILE A 60 -16.90 9.09 3.88
N ILE A 61 -16.43 10.15 4.54
CA ILE A 61 -17.29 11.22 5.04
C ILE A 61 -16.98 12.49 4.24
N PHE A 62 -17.95 13.05 3.54
CA PHE A 62 -17.80 14.33 2.84
C PHE A 62 -18.44 15.48 3.63
N GLY A 63 -17.60 16.44 4.03
CA GLY A 63 -18.04 17.75 4.50
C GLY A 63 -18.50 18.63 3.32
N LYS A 64 -18.93 19.86 3.62
CA LYS A 64 -19.53 20.78 2.63
C LYS A 64 -18.70 20.94 1.34
N ALA A 65 -17.43 21.30 1.47
CA ALA A 65 -16.56 21.54 0.30
C ALA A 65 -16.25 20.26 -0.52
N GLU A 66 -16.32 19.08 0.10
CA GLU A 66 -16.09 17.80 -0.58
C GLU A 66 -17.38 17.37 -1.33
N ARG A 67 -18.55 17.67 -0.76
CA ARG A 67 -19.87 17.49 -1.40
C ARG A 67 -20.04 18.37 -2.62
N GLU A 68 -19.74 19.66 -2.52
CA GLU A 68 -19.81 20.60 -3.67
C GLU A 68 -18.94 20.12 -4.83
N LYS A 69 -17.73 19.63 -4.54
CA LYS A 69 -16.86 19.02 -5.56
C LYS A 69 -17.49 17.77 -6.15
N PHE A 70 -17.96 16.84 -5.32
CA PHE A 70 -18.60 15.61 -5.82
C PHE A 70 -19.79 15.92 -6.73
N GLU A 71 -20.66 16.83 -6.32
CA GLU A 71 -21.86 17.24 -7.07
C GLU A 71 -21.52 17.85 -8.43
N ALA A 72 -20.44 18.64 -8.52
CA ALA A 72 -19.98 19.25 -9.78
C ALA A 72 -19.48 18.24 -10.83
N GLN A 73 -19.03 17.05 -10.42
CA GLN A 73 -18.55 15.97 -11.30
C GLN A 73 -19.36 14.68 -11.11
N LYS A 74 -20.60 14.80 -10.63
CA LYS A 74 -21.47 13.66 -10.28
C LYS A 74 -21.74 12.73 -11.45
N ASN A 75 -21.82 13.28 -12.66
CA ASN A 75 -22.00 12.56 -13.93
C ASN A 75 -20.78 11.70 -14.34
N GLU A 76 -19.62 11.88 -13.72
CA GLU A 76 -18.41 11.08 -13.97
C GLU A 76 -18.30 9.84 -13.08
N PHE A 77 -19.26 9.67 -12.15
CA PHE A 77 -19.33 8.53 -11.25
C PHE A 77 -20.31 7.47 -11.77
N PRO A 78 -20.01 6.17 -11.54
CA PRO A 78 -20.97 5.11 -11.78
C PRO A 78 -22.26 5.33 -10.97
N GLN A 79 -23.39 4.87 -11.51
CA GLN A 79 -24.71 5.08 -10.89
C GLN A 79 -24.77 4.55 -9.45
N PHE A 80 -24.10 3.43 -9.14
CA PHE A 80 -24.13 2.88 -7.79
C PHE A 80 -23.49 3.82 -6.74
N ILE A 81 -22.46 4.60 -7.10
CA ILE A 81 -21.87 5.61 -6.21
C ILE A 81 -22.81 6.80 -6.03
N VAL A 82 -23.44 7.24 -7.13
CA VAL A 82 -24.44 8.32 -7.10
C VAL A 82 -25.60 7.94 -6.18
N ASP A 83 -26.12 6.72 -6.31
CA ASP A 83 -27.21 6.22 -5.49
C ASP A 83 -26.84 6.16 -4.01
N ILE A 84 -25.62 5.71 -3.68
CA ILE A 84 -25.09 5.71 -2.31
C ILE A 84 -25.03 7.14 -1.77
N TYR A 85 -24.50 8.09 -2.55
CA TYR A 85 -24.39 9.49 -2.14
C TYR A 85 -25.76 10.14 -1.90
N ASP A 86 -26.72 9.91 -2.79
CA ASP A 86 -28.05 10.52 -2.70
C ASP A 86 -28.85 9.96 -1.53
N LYS A 87 -28.73 8.65 -1.26
CA LYS A 87 -29.40 7.98 -0.12
C LYS A 87 -28.69 8.23 1.22
N ALA A 88 -27.40 8.58 1.20
CA ALA A 88 -26.61 8.77 2.41
C ALA A 88 -27.11 9.95 3.27
N LEU A 89 -27.22 9.71 4.57
CA LEU A 89 -27.55 10.75 5.56
C LEU A 89 -26.40 11.75 5.70
N THR A 90 -26.77 13.03 5.92
CA THR A 90 -25.83 14.11 6.21
C THR A 90 -25.94 14.48 7.68
N TYR A 91 -24.89 14.18 8.43
CA TYR A 91 -24.70 14.48 9.84
C TYR A 91 -23.98 15.83 10.01
N PRO A 92 -23.90 16.37 11.25
CA PRO A 92 -23.20 17.63 11.50
C PRO A 92 -21.73 17.65 11.02
N ASP A 93 -21.06 16.50 11.01
CA ASP A 93 -19.67 16.35 10.59
C ASP A 93 -19.50 15.97 9.11
N GLY A 94 -20.59 15.67 8.41
CA GLY A 94 -20.60 15.43 6.96
C GLY A 94 -21.60 14.37 6.52
N LYS A 95 -21.58 14.07 5.22
CA LYS A 95 -22.36 12.97 4.62
C LYS A 95 -21.53 11.70 4.65
N TRP A 96 -22.07 10.67 5.31
CA TRP A 96 -21.38 9.40 5.54
C TRP A 96 -21.78 8.39 4.48
N MET A 97 -20.80 7.84 3.78
CA MET A 97 -21.02 6.82 2.76
C MET A 97 -20.18 5.60 3.11
N LEU A 98 -20.81 4.43 3.05
CA LEU A 98 -20.17 3.13 3.18
C LEU A 98 -20.31 2.42 1.84
N ILE A 99 -19.18 2.09 1.22
CA ILE A 99 -19.15 1.59 -0.16
C ILE A 99 -18.47 0.22 -0.14
N ARG A 100 -19.22 -0.81 -0.54
CA ARG A 100 -18.69 -2.14 -0.75
C ARG A 100 -17.78 -2.19 -1.97
N VAL A 101 -16.59 -2.76 -1.81
CA VAL A 101 -15.58 -2.91 -2.85
C VAL A 101 -15.07 -4.35 -2.86
N ASP A 102 -15.56 -5.12 -3.82
CA ASP A 102 -15.07 -6.46 -4.20
C ASP A 102 -14.56 -6.52 -5.65
N THR A 103 -14.78 -5.47 -6.44
CA THR A 103 -14.35 -5.37 -7.84
C THR A 103 -13.39 -4.21 -8.08
N MET A 104 -12.61 -4.31 -9.16
CA MET A 104 -11.71 -3.22 -9.57
C MET A 104 -12.49 -1.98 -10.03
N GLU A 105 -13.64 -2.16 -10.68
CA GLU A 105 -14.53 -1.06 -11.07
C GLU A 105 -15.00 -0.26 -9.84
N ALA A 106 -15.43 -0.97 -8.78
CA ALA A 106 -15.82 -0.32 -7.53
C ALA A 106 -14.64 0.42 -6.91
N PHE A 107 -13.44 -0.18 -6.94
CA PHE A 107 -12.26 0.47 -6.38
C PHE A 107 -11.84 1.72 -7.17
N GLU A 108 -11.90 1.72 -8.51
CA GLU A 108 -11.63 2.91 -9.32
C GLU A 108 -12.56 4.07 -8.96
N ALA A 109 -13.85 3.77 -8.75
CA ALA A 109 -14.82 4.78 -8.34
C ALA A 109 -14.50 5.33 -6.93
N VAL A 110 -14.17 4.46 -5.98
CA VAL A 110 -13.74 4.85 -4.63
C VAL A 110 -12.44 5.67 -4.65
N LYS A 111 -11.47 5.34 -5.51
CA LYS A 111 -10.24 6.15 -5.69
C LYS A 111 -10.57 7.59 -6.06
N LYS A 112 -11.50 7.82 -6.99
CA LYS A 112 -11.98 9.17 -7.33
C LYS A 112 -12.58 9.89 -6.12
N MET A 113 -13.34 9.20 -5.27
CA MET A 113 -13.90 9.78 -4.04
C MET A 113 -12.81 10.15 -3.02
N ILE A 114 -11.81 9.29 -2.83
CA ILE A 114 -10.67 9.57 -1.94
C ILE A 114 -9.86 10.77 -2.46
N LEU A 115 -9.70 10.92 -3.77
CA LEU A 115 -9.05 12.08 -4.39
C LEU A 115 -9.79 13.40 -4.13
N ILE A 116 -11.14 13.39 -4.11
CA ILE A 116 -11.94 14.54 -3.67
C ILE A 116 -11.65 14.83 -2.19
N LYS A 117 -11.68 13.80 -1.34
CA LYS A 117 -11.49 13.92 0.11
C LYS A 117 -10.12 14.48 0.48
N LYS A 118 -9.09 14.00 -0.20
CA LYS A 118 -7.69 14.32 0.06
C LYS A 118 -6.89 14.22 -1.23
N ARG A 119 -6.22 15.31 -1.58
CA ARG A 119 -5.17 15.28 -2.61
C ARG A 119 -3.99 14.42 -2.12
N PRO A 120 -3.42 13.57 -2.99
CA PRO A 120 -2.19 12.83 -2.71
C PRO A 120 -1.13 13.75 -2.12
N ASN A 121 -0.49 13.31 -1.05
CA ASN A 121 0.51 14.08 -0.31
C ASN A 121 1.81 13.33 -0.07
N ARG A 122 1.92 12.10 -0.58
CA ARG A 122 3.18 11.37 -0.50
C ARG A 122 4.13 11.87 -1.58
N LYS A 123 5.34 12.26 -1.15
CA LYS A 123 6.44 12.54 -2.07
C LYS A 123 7.05 11.22 -2.52
N PRO A 124 7.23 10.98 -3.83
CA PRO A 124 7.95 9.82 -4.31
C PRO A 124 9.41 9.87 -3.84
N PHE A 125 10.06 8.70 -3.74
CA PHE A 125 11.50 8.67 -3.55
C PHE A 125 12.22 9.21 -4.79
N PRO A 126 13.38 9.86 -4.62
CA PRO A 126 14.27 10.19 -5.72
C PRO A 126 14.53 8.96 -6.59
N LYS A 127 14.57 9.15 -7.91
CA LYS A 127 14.86 8.09 -8.89
C LYS A 127 16.28 8.18 -9.41
N GLU A 128 16.91 9.33 -9.23
CA GLU A 128 18.31 9.60 -9.55
C GLU A 128 19.18 8.62 -8.76
N ASN A 129 19.97 7.81 -9.47
CA ASN A 129 20.84 6.78 -8.88
C ASN A 129 20.10 5.70 -8.05
N ALA A 130 18.79 5.54 -8.24
CA ALA A 130 18.03 4.47 -7.59
C ALA A 130 18.57 3.10 -8.02
N LEU A 131 18.81 2.22 -7.05
CA LEU A 131 19.28 0.87 -7.29
C LEU A 131 18.14 -0.11 -7.04
N TYR A 132 17.71 -0.77 -8.11
CA TYR A 132 16.67 -1.78 -8.04
C TYR A 132 17.29 -3.17 -8.01
N GLY A 133 16.80 -4.02 -7.11
CA GLY A 133 17.06 -5.45 -7.21
C GLY A 133 16.32 -6.05 -8.40
N LYS A 134 16.68 -7.28 -8.79
CA LYS A 134 15.95 -8.06 -9.81
C LYS A 134 14.46 -8.29 -9.46
N CYS A 135 14.12 -8.10 -8.19
CA CYS A 135 12.76 -8.14 -7.66
C CYS A 135 11.99 -6.82 -7.78
N GLY A 136 12.58 -5.74 -8.31
CA GLY A 136 11.96 -4.43 -8.41
C GLY A 136 11.94 -3.63 -7.10
N HIS A 137 12.56 -4.10 -6.03
CA HIS A 137 12.64 -3.35 -4.78
C HIS A 137 13.82 -2.38 -4.77
N ARG A 138 13.69 -1.30 -3.99
CA ARG A 138 14.70 -0.25 -3.82
C ARG A 138 15.83 -0.73 -2.90
N CYS A 139 16.82 -1.41 -3.47
CA CYS A 139 18.00 -1.85 -2.74
C CYS A 139 18.75 -0.66 -2.13
N ASP A 140 18.78 0.49 -2.79
CA ASP A 140 19.40 1.71 -2.26
C ASP A 140 18.74 2.22 -0.97
N LEU A 141 17.51 1.81 -0.66
CA LEU A 141 16.78 2.17 0.56
C LEU A 141 16.70 1.01 1.56
N CYS A 142 17.32 -0.12 1.28
CA CYS A 142 17.23 -1.33 2.09
C CYS A 142 18.21 -1.28 3.26
N ILE A 143 17.74 -1.65 4.46
CA ILE A 143 18.58 -1.74 5.68
C ILE A 143 19.79 -2.66 5.50
N HIS A 144 19.63 -3.73 4.73
CA HIS A 144 20.67 -4.74 4.50
C HIS A 144 21.68 -4.31 3.44
N PHE A 145 21.40 -3.29 2.62
CA PHE A 145 22.24 -2.98 1.49
C PHE A 145 23.57 -2.33 1.91
N THR A 146 24.66 -2.83 1.33
CA THR A 146 26.04 -2.38 1.65
C THR A 146 26.68 -1.50 0.58
N GLY A 147 25.97 -1.14 -0.48
CA GLY A 147 26.49 -0.28 -1.55
C GLY A 147 26.62 1.21 -1.21
N GLY A 148 26.60 1.58 0.08
CA GLY A 148 26.90 2.93 0.54
C GLY A 148 25.82 4.00 0.29
N THR A 149 24.56 3.61 0.08
CA THR A 149 23.47 4.55 -0.24
C THR A 149 22.74 5.11 0.97
N ILE A 150 22.90 4.50 2.15
CA ILE A 150 22.35 4.96 3.43
C ILE A 150 23.47 5.14 4.45
N SER A 151 23.35 6.15 5.33
CA SER A 151 24.30 6.34 6.44
C SER A 151 24.03 5.34 7.57
N GLU A 152 25.01 5.13 8.46
CA GLU A 152 24.82 4.25 9.62
C GLU A 152 23.80 4.82 10.61
N GLU A 153 23.69 6.14 10.72
CA GLU A 153 22.66 6.80 11.54
C GLU A 153 21.27 6.49 10.98
N PHE A 154 21.09 6.64 9.67
CA PHE A 154 19.81 6.32 9.05
C PHE A 154 19.52 4.82 9.10
N ARG A 155 20.54 3.95 9.04
CA ARG A 155 20.38 2.51 9.22
C ARG A 155 19.83 2.16 10.60
N LYS A 156 20.30 2.82 11.67
CA LYS A 156 19.75 2.65 13.03
C LYS A 156 18.29 3.09 13.10
N GLU A 157 17.93 4.21 12.48
CA GLU A 157 16.52 4.60 12.39
C GLU A 157 15.66 3.57 11.64
N LEU A 158 16.17 3.02 10.54
CA LEU A 158 15.48 1.97 9.79
C LEU A 158 15.26 0.72 10.65
N GLU A 159 16.21 0.35 11.50
CA GLU A 159 16.10 -0.80 12.40
C GLU A 159 14.88 -0.66 13.33
N GLU A 160 14.71 0.49 13.95
CA GLU A 160 13.56 0.77 14.83
C GLU A 160 12.23 0.74 14.04
N ARG A 161 12.21 1.38 12.87
CA ARG A 161 11.01 1.45 12.00
C ARG A 161 10.61 0.07 11.51
N LEU A 162 11.57 -0.70 11.02
CA LEU A 162 11.33 -2.04 10.49
C LEU A 162 10.94 -3.04 11.58
N THR A 163 11.52 -2.92 12.77
CA THR A 163 11.12 -3.72 13.94
C THR A 163 9.63 -3.52 14.26
N ARG A 164 9.13 -2.27 14.26
CA ARG A 164 7.70 -1.98 14.47
C ARG A 164 6.79 -2.56 13.38
N VAL A 165 7.27 -2.60 12.14
CA VAL A 165 6.50 -3.12 11.00
C VAL A 165 6.48 -4.65 10.99
N TYR A 166 7.65 -5.28 11.07
CA TYR A 166 7.84 -6.71 10.80
C TYR A 166 7.99 -7.60 12.03
N ASP A 167 7.99 -7.04 13.25
CA ASP A 167 8.21 -7.76 14.51
C ASP A 167 9.51 -8.58 14.52
N ASN A 168 10.52 -8.12 13.78
CA ASN A 168 11.85 -8.74 13.72
C ASN A 168 12.85 -7.87 14.47
N SER A 169 13.71 -8.49 15.28
CA SER A 169 14.76 -7.85 16.06
C SER A 169 16.16 -8.03 15.48
N ASP A 170 16.35 -8.93 14.51
CA ASP A 170 17.66 -9.14 13.87
C ASP A 170 17.67 -8.53 12.45
N TRP A 171 18.35 -7.39 12.35
CA TRP A 171 18.61 -6.71 11.08
C TRP A 171 20.08 -6.74 10.69
N SER A 172 20.89 -7.65 11.28
CA SER A 172 22.34 -7.73 11.09
C SER A 172 22.76 -8.21 9.71
N MET A 173 21.85 -8.86 8.97
CA MET A 173 22.11 -9.35 7.61
C MET A 173 22.55 -8.21 6.68
N ARG A 174 23.51 -8.49 5.80
CA ARG A 174 24.07 -7.55 4.83
C ARG A 174 24.08 -8.17 3.43
N CYS A 175 23.81 -7.34 2.42
CA CYS A 175 23.67 -7.75 1.02
C CYS A 175 24.25 -6.67 0.11
N SER A 176 25.13 -7.04 -0.83
CA SER A 176 25.68 -6.11 -1.83
C SER A 176 24.83 -5.96 -3.10
N GLY A 177 23.59 -6.45 -3.10
CA GLY A 177 22.65 -6.36 -4.22
C GLY A 177 22.69 -7.58 -5.14
N CYS A 178 21.63 -7.78 -5.94
CA CYS A 178 21.50 -8.94 -6.84
C CYS A 178 22.69 -9.08 -7.79
N SER A 179 23.08 -10.32 -8.10
CA SER A 179 24.16 -10.64 -9.05
C SER A 179 25.57 -10.16 -8.65
N THR A 180 25.76 -9.81 -7.37
CA THR A 180 27.09 -9.53 -6.79
C THR A 180 27.55 -10.69 -5.89
N PRO A 181 28.87 -10.88 -5.67
CA PRO A 181 29.37 -11.97 -4.81
C PRO A 181 28.87 -11.91 -3.35
N GLY A 182 28.61 -10.73 -2.82
CA GLY A 182 28.05 -10.52 -1.47
C GLY A 182 26.53 -10.44 -1.46
N CYS A 183 25.87 -10.85 -2.54
CA CYS A 183 24.42 -10.97 -2.54
C CYS A 183 24.00 -12.15 -1.66
N TYR A 184 22.90 -11.99 -0.94
CA TYR A 184 22.28 -13.08 -0.19
C TYR A 184 21.52 -14.08 -1.12
N THR A 185 22.02 -14.32 -2.35
CA THR A 185 21.37 -15.12 -3.40
C THR A 185 21.14 -16.58 -3.00
N ASN A 186 22.02 -17.17 -2.18
CA ASN A 186 21.94 -18.60 -1.83
C ASN A 186 20.65 -18.99 -1.09
N SER A 187 19.90 -18.02 -0.58
CA SER A 187 18.62 -18.20 0.13
C SER A 187 17.47 -17.38 -0.49
N CYS A 188 17.69 -16.64 -1.57
CA CYS A 188 16.62 -15.91 -2.26
C CYS A 188 15.82 -16.84 -3.17
N HIS A 189 14.68 -17.33 -2.68
CA HIS A 189 13.80 -18.23 -3.43
C HIS A 189 13.30 -17.65 -4.75
N GLN A 190 13.04 -16.35 -4.82
CA GLN A 190 12.49 -15.69 -6.00
C GLN A 190 13.54 -15.63 -7.11
N LEU A 191 14.81 -15.38 -6.76
CA LEU A 191 15.90 -15.36 -7.73
C LEU A 191 16.17 -16.76 -8.28
N LYS A 192 16.23 -17.79 -7.42
CA LYS A 192 16.36 -19.19 -7.85
C LYS A 192 15.24 -19.59 -8.80
N CYS A 193 13.99 -19.24 -8.46
CA CYS A 193 12.83 -19.49 -9.30
C CYS A 193 12.93 -18.78 -10.66
N ALA A 194 13.41 -17.53 -10.69
CA ALA A 194 13.61 -16.79 -11.93
C ALA A 194 14.65 -17.49 -12.82
N GLU A 195 15.78 -17.90 -12.24
CA GLU A 195 16.84 -18.65 -12.95
C GLU A 195 16.34 -19.98 -13.50
N GLU A 196 15.63 -20.78 -12.68
CA GLU A 196 15.04 -22.07 -13.08
C GLU A 196 14.00 -21.91 -14.21
N LYS A 197 13.22 -20.82 -14.19
CA LYS A 197 12.22 -20.51 -15.22
C LYS A 197 12.80 -19.76 -16.44
N GLY A 198 14.11 -19.47 -16.45
CA GLY A 198 14.78 -18.76 -17.55
C GLY A 198 14.45 -17.26 -17.65
N TYR A 199 13.99 -16.63 -16.56
CA TYR A 199 13.77 -15.19 -16.51
C TYR A 199 15.04 -14.46 -16.08
N ALA A 200 15.38 -13.37 -16.77
CA ALA A 200 16.51 -12.51 -16.40
C ALA A 200 16.31 -11.87 -15.02
N ASP A 201 15.07 -11.44 -14.74
CA ASP A 201 14.67 -10.73 -13.53
C ASP A 201 13.36 -11.29 -12.97
N CYS A 202 13.16 -11.22 -11.65
CA CYS A 202 11.96 -11.75 -11.00
C CYS A 202 10.69 -11.03 -11.46
N VAL A 203 10.78 -9.72 -11.73
CA VAL A 203 9.67 -8.89 -12.23
C VAL A 203 9.18 -9.30 -13.62
N SER A 204 10.00 -10.01 -14.40
CA SER A 204 9.62 -10.51 -15.73
C SER A 204 8.74 -11.77 -15.66
N CYS A 205 8.59 -12.38 -14.49
CA CYS A 205 7.76 -13.56 -14.30
C CYS A 205 6.28 -13.20 -14.40
N ARG A 206 5.51 -13.99 -15.16
CA ARG A 206 4.04 -13.79 -15.29
C ARG A 206 3.27 -13.98 -13.99
N GLU A 207 3.86 -14.68 -13.03
CA GLU A 207 3.29 -14.87 -11.69
C GLU A 207 3.76 -13.79 -10.70
N TYR A 208 4.50 -12.75 -11.15
CA TYR A 208 4.97 -11.68 -10.29
C TYR A 208 3.88 -10.61 -10.04
N PRO A 209 3.74 -10.07 -8.80
CA PRO A 209 4.42 -10.51 -7.58
C PRO A 209 3.91 -11.89 -7.14
N CYS A 210 4.84 -12.84 -6.97
CA CYS A 210 4.45 -14.21 -6.63
C CYS A 210 4.10 -14.32 -5.14
N SER A 211 3.38 -15.37 -4.74
CA SER A 211 3.02 -15.61 -3.33
C SER A 211 4.25 -15.71 -2.39
N ARG A 212 5.43 -15.95 -2.96
CA ARG A 212 6.71 -15.96 -2.25
C ARG A 212 7.45 -14.62 -2.28
N ALA A 213 7.00 -13.61 -3.03
CA ALA A 213 7.54 -12.26 -2.96
C ALA A 213 7.02 -11.61 -1.66
N THR A 214 7.75 -11.84 -0.56
CA THR A 214 7.28 -11.61 0.82
C THR A 214 7.64 -10.26 1.41
N VAL A 215 8.24 -9.35 0.62
CA VAL A 215 8.65 -8.05 1.15
C VAL A 215 7.63 -6.98 0.77
N GLY A 216 7.49 -5.97 1.62
CA GLY A 216 6.42 -4.98 1.54
C GLY A 216 5.18 -5.50 2.28
N TYR A 217 5.16 -5.36 3.61
CA TYR A 217 4.12 -5.80 4.54
C TYR A 217 2.74 -5.89 3.88
N ALA A 218 2.34 -7.06 3.37
CA ALA A 218 1.20 -7.21 2.46
C ALA A 218 -0.16 -7.24 3.18
N GLU A 219 -0.14 -7.33 4.51
CA GLU A 219 -1.32 -7.60 5.32
C GLU A 219 -1.98 -6.28 5.74
N PHE A 220 -3.25 -6.10 5.37
CA PHE A 220 -4.05 -5.00 5.90
C PHE A 220 -4.62 -5.33 7.28
N GLY A 221 -4.59 -4.35 8.18
CA GLY A 221 -5.33 -4.37 9.44
C GLY A 221 -4.87 -5.38 10.49
N LYS A 222 -3.67 -5.93 10.40
CA LYS A 222 -3.09 -6.69 11.53
C LYS A 222 -2.51 -5.81 12.63
N LYS A 223 -2.11 -4.57 12.30
CA LYS A 223 -1.58 -3.60 13.27
C LYS A 223 -1.74 -2.17 12.78
N SER A 224 -1.50 -1.23 13.69
CA SER A 224 -1.34 0.18 13.36
C SER A 224 0.07 0.45 12.87
N ILE A 225 0.22 1.30 11.84
CA ILE A 225 1.51 1.63 11.21
C ILE A 225 1.57 3.14 10.95
N LEU A 226 2.67 3.77 11.36
CA LEU A 226 2.86 5.21 11.15
C LEU A 226 3.16 5.54 9.69
N ALA A 227 2.79 6.75 9.25
CA ALA A 227 3.00 7.19 7.86
C ALA A 227 4.45 7.09 7.39
N ASP A 228 5.40 7.39 8.29
CA ASP A 228 6.84 7.30 8.04
C ASP A 228 7.37 5.86 8.09
N ASP A 229 6.77 4.99 8.91
CA ASP A 229 7.10 3.57 8.93
C ASP A 229 6.60 2.90 7.64
N VAL A 230 5.43 3.30 7.12
CA VAL A 230 5.00 2.93 5.76
C VAL A 230 6.02 3.42 4.73
N LYS A 231 6.47 4.68 4.85
CA LYS A 231 7.41 5.28 3.90
C LYS A 231 8.69 4.47 3.77
N TRP A 232 9.34 4.17 4.88
CA TRP A 232 10.68 3.60 4.89
C TRP A 232 10.71 2.09 5.10
N GLY A 233 9.74 1.55 5.82
CA GLY A 233 9.65 0.14 6.14
C GLY A 233 8.84 -0.69 5.14
N ILE A 234 7.95 -0.08 4.36
CA ILE A 234 7.05 -0.81 3.46
C ILE A 234 7.32 -0.45 2.00
N LEU A 235 7.19 0.82 1.64
CA LEU A 235 7.22 1.24 0.23
C LEU A 235 8.44 0.78 -0.58
N PRO A 236 9.68 0.79 -0.05
CA PRO A 236 10.85 0.33 -0.79
C PRO A 236 10.70 -1.10 -1.33
N TYR A 237 9.80 -1.86 -0.72
CA TYR A 237 9.59 -3.27 -0.94
C TYR A 237 8.22 -3.58 -1.56
N VAL A 238 7.49 -2.58 -2.08
CA VAL A 238 6.20 -2.82 -2.75
C VAL A 238 6.41 -2.97 -4.25
N ALA A 239 6.01 -4.12 -4.80
CA ALA A 239 6.05 -4.42 -6.22
C ALA A 239 5.28 -3.40 -7.08
N ASN A 240 5.87 -3.02 -8.22
CA ASN A 240 5.32 -2.05 -9.19
C ASN A 240 5.02 -0.66 -8.61
N GLN A 241 5.56 -0.32 -7.43
CA GLN A 241 5.31 0.97 -6.78
C GLN A 241 6.03 2.14 -7.49
N TYR A 242 7.13 1.88 -8.19
CA TYR A 242 8.00 2.94 -8.75
C TYR A 242 7.96 3.03 -10.29
N GLY A 243 7.04 2.30 -10.93
CA GLY A 243 6.95 2.22 -12.41
C GLY A 243 8.15 1.51 -13.01
N ASN A 244 8.68 0.55 -12.26
CA ASN A 244 9.86 -0.26 -12.53
C ASN A 244 9.48 -1.74 -12.61
#